data_AF-A0A7R7TDE2-F1
#
_entry.id   AF-A0A7R7TDE2-F1
#
_cell.length_a   1.000
_cell.length_b   1.000
_cell.length_c   1.000
_cell.angle_alpha   90.00
_cell.angle_beta   90.00
_cell.angle_gamma   90.00
#
_symmetry.space_group_name_H-M   'P 1'
#
loop_
_entity.id
_entity.type
_entity.pdbx_description
1 polymer ?
#
loop_
_entity_poly.entity_id
_entity_poly.type
_entity_poly.pdbx_seq_one_letter_code
_entity_poly.pdbx_strand_id
1 'polypeptide(L)'
;MLYPQTGEAPPPHPDMPPAIRELYEEARGVLPASSRASAALLRVALEGLLEEAGYEKGSLADRLKRAHEEGKLNAKIYELAEALRLAGNAAAHYEPWKIDPSQGQEDREIILALFEFLNEVTEELIAKPKRLEEMKQKLSGRLREEGP
;
A
#
# COMPACT_ATOMS: atom_id res chain seq x y z
N MET A 1 15.58 -15.54 -24.51
CA MET A 1 14.12 -15.69 -24.36
C MET A 1 13.70 -14.81 -23.19
N LEU A 2 12.91 -13.77 -23.44
CA LEU A 2 12.29 -12.96 -22.39
C LEU A 2 11.01 -13.68 -21.98
N TYR A 3 11.01 -14.34 -20.82
CA TYR A 3 9.80 -14.89 -20.24
C TYR A 3 8.97 -13.75 -19.65
N PRO A 4 7.64 -13.70 -19.87
CA PRO A 4 6.80 -12.84 -19.05
C PRO A 4 6.87 -13.39 -17.64
N GLN A 5 7.56 -12.68 -16.74
CA GLN A 5 7.48 -12.95 -15.32
C GLN A 5 6.10 -12.49 -14.86
N THR A 6 5.08 -13.32 -15.03
CA THR A 6 3.86 -13.23 -14.22
C THR A 6 4.32 -13.50 -12.79
N GLY A 7 4.69 -12.43 -12.10
CA GLY A 7 5.25 -12.50 -10.76
C GLY A 7 4.27 -13.20 -9.82
N GLU A 8 4.81 -13.97 -8.87
CA GLU A 8 4.05 -14.60 -7.79
C GLU A 8 3.25 -13.59 -6.95
N ALA A 9 3.61 -12.31 -7.01
CA ALA A 9 2.91 -11.22 -6.37
C ALA A 9 1.58 -10.88 -7.06
N PRO A 10 0.52 -10.56 -6.29
CA PRO A 10 -0.78 -10.18 -6.83
C PRO A 10 -0.69 -8.93 -7.72
N PRO A 11 -1.66 -8.70 -8.63
CA PRO A 11 -1.71 -7.47 -9.40
C PRO A 11 -2.07 -6.26 -8.53
N PRO A 12 -1.65 -5.05 -8.94
CA PRO A 12 -2.01 -3.82 -8.24
C PRO A 12 -3.52 -3.57 -8.29
N HIS A 13 -4.05 -3.04 -7.20
CA HIS A 13 -5.45 -2.66 -7.07
C HIS A 13 -5.91 -1.75 -8.25
N PRO A 14 -7.10 -1.94 -8.85
CA PRO A 14 -7.55 -1.15 -10.01
C PRO A 14 -7.61 0.36 -9.78
N ASP A 15 -7.94 0.80 -8.57
CA ASP A 15 -7.97 2.22 -8.19
C ASP A 15 -6.62 2.76 -7.66
N MET A 16 -5.53 1.97 -7.73
CA MET A 16 -4.21 2.45 -7.35
C MET A 16 -3.76 3.60 -8.26
N PRO A 17 -3.32 4.76 -7.69
CA PRO A 17 -2.88 5.90 -8.48
C PRO A 17 -1.76 5.54 -9.47
N PRO A 18 -1.72 6.16 -10.67
CA PRO A 18 -0.80 5.74 -11.74
C PRO A 18 0.67 5.67 -11.32
N ALA A 19 1.20 6.70 -10.65
CA ALA A 19 2.60 6.73 -10.23
C ALA A 19 2.94 5.61 -9.21
N ILE A 20 1.98 5.27 -8.35
CA ILE A 20 2.14 4.22 -7.33
C ILE A 20 2.00 2.84 -7.98
N ARG A 21 1.09 2.69 -8.96
CA ARG A 21 0.94 1.48 -9.76
C ARG A 21 2.23 1.16 -10.51
N GLU A 22 2.91 2.15 -11.07
CA GLU A 22 4.20 1.96 -11.75
C GLU A 22 5.26 1.38 -10.79
N LEU A 23 5.39 1.96 -9.60
CA LEU A 23 6.29 1.45 -8.55
C LEU A 23 5.92 0.02 -8.12
N TYR A 24 4.63 -0.27 -7.99
CA TYR A 24 4.14 -1.60 -7.63
C TYR A 24 4.48 -2.64 -8.70
N GLU A 25 4.22 -2.35 -9.98
CA GLU A 25 4.55 -3.26 -11.08
C GLU A 25 6.06 -3.44 -11.24
N GLU A 26 6.85 -2.38 -11.03
CA GLU A 26 8.31 -2.48 -10.98
C GLU A 26 8.76 -3.42 -9.86
N ALA A 27 8.19 -3.27 -8.65
CA ALA A 27 8.46 -4.16 -7.53
C ALA A 27 8.17 -5.62 -7.89
N ARG A 28 7.03 -5.90 -8.53
CA ARG A 28 6.67 -7.27 -8.98
C ARG A 28 7.68 -7.84 -9.97
N GLY A 29 8.16 -7.01 -10.90
CA GLY A 29 9.17 -7.41 -11.87
C GLY A 29 10.54 -7.69 -11.25
N VAL A 30 10.88 -6.98 -10.17
CA VAL A 30 12.17 -7.09 -9.48
C VAL A 30 12.19 -8.20 -8.42
N LEU A 31 11.04 -8.55 -7.82
CA LEU A 31 10.93 -9.57 -6.76
C LEU A 31 11.71 -10.89 -7.05
N PRO A 32 11.62 -11.49 -8.25
CA PRO A 32 12.34 -12.73 -8.56
C PRO A 32 13.87 -12.59 -8.53
N ALA A 33 14.37 -11.38 -8.79
CA ALA A 33 15.79 -11.05 -8.79
C ALA A 33 16.27 -10.54 -7.43
N SER A 34 15.44 -9.78 -6.71
CA SER A 34 15.78 -9.19 -5.42
C SER A 34 14.52 -8.85 -4.61
N SER A 35 14.24 -9.63 -3.56
CA SER A 35 13.19 -9.33 -2.57
C SER A 35 13.43 -7.97 -1.92
N ARG A 36 14.69 -7.67 -1.59
CA ARG A 36 15.13 -6.40 -1.04
C ARG A 36 14.79 -5.19 -1.92
N ALA A 37 15.10 -5.24 -3.21
CA ALA A 37 14.78 -4.13 -4.11
C ALA A 37 13.26 -4.00 -4.32
N SER A 38 12.53 -5.13 -4.35
CA SER A 38 11.06 -5.12 -4.35
C SER A 38 10.50 -4.44 -3.09
N ALA A 39 11.03 -4.72 -1.91
CA ALA A 39 10.60 -4.08 -0.67
C ALA A 39 10.86 -2.57 -0.67
N ALA A 40 11.98 -2.13 -1.25
CA ALA A 40 12.30 -0.70 -1.39
C ALA A 40 11.21 0.03 -2.19
N LEU A 41 10.84 -0.55 -3.33
CA LEU A 41 9.83 0.01 -4.21
C LEU A 41 8.44 0.00 -3.56
N LEU A 42 8.07 -1.10 -2.90
CA LEU A 42 6.81 -1.19 -2.15
C LEU A 42 6.71 -0.17 -1.04
N ARG A 43 7.84 0.12 -0.38
CA ARG A 43 7.90 1.14 0.66
C ARG A 43 7.66 2.54 0.11
N VAL A 44 8.31 2.89 -1.00
CA VAL A 44 8.08 4.18 -1.67
C VAL A 44 6.62 4.27 -2.16
N ALA A 45 6.07 3.18 -2.68
CA ALA A 45 4.67 3.12 -3.09
C ALA A 45 3.70 3.35 -1.91
N LEU A 46 3.98 2.78 -0.72
CA LEU A 46 3.18 3.01 0.47
C LEU A 46 3.28 4.46 0.97
N GLU A 47 4.46 5.07 0.92
CA GLU A 47 4.63 6.51 1.22
C GLU A 47 3.76 7.35 0.29
N GLY A 48 3.81 7.07 -1.02
CA GLY A 48 2.97 7.72 -2.02
C GLY A 48 1.48 7.55 -1.75
N LEU A 49 1.01 6.36 -1.38
CA LEU A 49 -0.42 6.11 -1.08
C LEU A 49 -0.90 6.99 0.09
N LEU A 50 -0.06 7.13 1.11
CA LEU A 50 -0.37 7.97 2.25
C LEU A 50 -0.28 9.46 1.91
N GLU A 51 0.55 9.87 0.93
CA GLU A 51 0.61 11.27 0.46
C GLU A 51 -0.67 11.62 -0.29
N GLU A 52 -1.11 10.76 -1.20
CA GLU A 52 -2.38 10.88 -1.91
C GLU A 52 -3.58 10.94 -0.94
N ALA A 53 -3.49 10.25 0.20
CA ALA A 53 -4.51 10.29 1.25
C ALA A 53 -4.40 11.51 2.20
N GLY A 54 -3.43 12.40 1.99
CA GLY A 54 -3.23 13.66 2.72
C GLY A 54 -2.30 13.58 3.94
N TYR A 55 -1.57 12.49 4.12
CA TYR A 55 -0.70 12.27 5.28
C TYR A 55 0.78 12.56 4.96
N GLU A 56 1.18 13.76 4.58
CA GLU A 56 2.56 14.01 4.08
C GLU A 56 3.67 14.04 5.16
N LYS A 57 3.32 14.38 6.40
CA LYS A 57 4.30 14.71 7.45
C LYS A 57 4.56 13.56 8.43
N GLY A 58 5.77 13.50 8.99
CA GLY A 58 6.13 12.54 10.05
C GLY A 58 6.63 11.20 9.51
N SER A 59 6.95 10.28 10.42
CA SER A 59 7.40 8.95 10.02
C SER A 59 6.26 8.15 9.40
N LEU A 60 6.58 7.14 8.61
CA LEU A 60 5.57 6.29 8.00
C LEU A 60 4.69 5.55 9.04
N ALA A 61 5.24 5.21 10.21
CA ALA A 61 4.47 4.70 11.33
C ALA A 61 3.49 5.76 11.89
N ASP A 62 3.91 7.01 12.04
CA ASP A 62 3.04 8.11 12.48
C ASP A 62 1.92 8.39 11.46
N ARG A 63 2.24 8.27 10.17
CA ARG A 63 1.29 8.46 9.07
C ARG A 63 0.21 7.37 9.10
N LEU A 64 0.59 6.10 9.23
CA LEU A 64 -0.34 4.97 9.37
C LEU A 64 -1.19 5.06 10.64
N LYS A 65 -0.58 5.43 11.76
CA LYS A 65 -1.28 5.62 13.03
C LYS A 65 -2.34 6.71 12.94
N ARG A 66 -2.02 7.86 12.34
CA ARG A 66 -3.01 8.94 12.13
C ARG A 66 -4.13 8.52 11.19
N ALA A 67 -3.82 7.80 10.11
CA ALA A 67 -4.85 7.27 9.21
C ALA A 67 -5.82 6.33 9.95
N HIS A 68 -5.30 5.54 10.89
CA HIS A 68 -6.11 4.69 11.76
C HIS A 68 -6.93 5.50 12.78
N GLU A 69 -6.32 6.45 13.49
CA GLU A 69 -6.98 7.29 14.50
C GLU A 69 -8.10 8.15 13.89
N GLU A 70 -7.96 8.58 12.64
CA GLU A 70 -9.00 9.28 11.88
C GLU A 70 -10.09 8.35 11.31
N GLY A 71 -9.97 7.03 11.51
CA GLY A 71 -10.93 6.03 11.04
C GLY A 71 -10.89 5.76 9.54
N LYS A 72 -9.88 6.28 8.82
CA LYS A 72 -9.69 5.99 7.38
C LYS A 72 -9.10 4.61 7.15
N LEU A 73 -8.30 4.12 8.10
CA LEU A 73 -7.69 2.80 8.04
C LEU A 73 -8.24 1.94 9.18
N ASN A 74 -8.80 0.77 8.84
CA ASN A 74 -9.45 -0.09 9.82
C ASN A 74 -8.43 -0.73 10.79
N ALA A 75 -8.89 -1.16 11.97
CA ALA A 75 -8.00 -1.70 13.00
C ALA A 75 -7.19 -2.93 12.54
N LYS A 76 -7.77 -3.82 11.72
CA LYS A 76 -7.10 -5.03 11.24
C LYS A 76 -5.96 -4.70 10.28
N ILE A 77 -6.15 -3.74 9.39
CA ILE A 77 -5.10 -3.28 8.47
C ILE A 77 -4.00 -2.57 9.25
N TYR A 78 -4.34 -1.83 10.31
CA TYR A 78 -3.34 -1.19 11.17
C TYR A 78 -2.53 -2.23 11.96
N GLU A 79 -3.18 -3.25 12.52
CA GLU A 79 -2.52 -4.39 13.16
C GLU A 79 -1.59 -5.14 12.20
N LEU A 80 -2.05 -5.36 10.95
CA LEU A 80 -1.22 -5.94 9.90
C LEU A 80 0.00 -5.07 9.58
N ALA A 81 -0.17 -3.75 9.51
CA ALA A 81 0.93 -2.81 9.31
C ALA A 81 1.98 -2.91 10.43
N GLU A 82 1.54 -2.99 11.69
CA GLU A 82 2.43 -3.17 12.84
C GLU A 82 3.11 -4.55 12.86
N ALA A 83 2.40 -5.61 12.45
CA ALA A 83 2.97 -6.95 12.32
C ALA A 83 4.06 -6.99 11.24
N LEU A 84 3.81 -6.40 10.07
CA LEU A 84 4.79 -6.26 8.99
C LEU A 84 5.98 -5.40 9.42
N ARG A 85 5.73 -4.34 10.19
CA ARG A 85 6.79 -3.52 10.81
C ARG A 85 7.69 -4.36 11.71
N LEU A 86 7.12 -5.20 12.58
CA LEU A 86 7.86 -6.07 13.48
C LEU A 86 8.60 -7.19 12.74
N ALA A 87 7.98 -7.80 11.73
CA ALA A 87 8.58 -8.83 10.90
C ALA A 87 9.77 -8.27 10.10
N GLY A 88 9.65 -7.06 9.56
CA GLY A 88 10.77 -6.34 8.94
C GLY A 88 11.88 -5.99 9.93
N ASN A 89 11.54 -5.61 11.18
CA ASN A 89 12.53 -5.34 12.24
C ASN A 89 13.33 -6.59 12.68
N ALA A 90 12.75 -7.78 12.56
CA ALA A 90 13.44 -9.03 12.89
C ALA A 90 14.50 -9.42 11.83
N ALA A 91 14.40 -8.87 10.61
CA ALA A 91 15.28 -9.18 9.48
C ALA A 91 16.52 -8.25 9.36
N ALA A 92 16.49 -7.04 9.93
CA ALA A 92 17.65 -6.15 10.03
C ALA A 92 17.41 -5.08 11.11
N HIS A 93 18.37 -4.90 12.02
CA HIS A 93 18.22 -3.91 13.08
C HIS A 93 18.40 -2.46 12.55
N TYR A 94 17.48 -1.61 13.03
CA TYR A 94 17.36 -0.14 12.90
C TYR A 94 16.47 0.39 11.76
N GLU A 95 15.25 0.73 12.19
CA GLU A 95 14.16 1.39 11.46
C GLU A 95 13.55 0.49 10.36
N PRO A 96 12.20 0.31 10.28
CA PRO A 96 11.50 -0.61 9.35
C PRO A 96 11.66 -0.28 7.86
N TRP A 97 12.60 0.60 7.58
CA TRP A 97 12.49 1.60 6.58
C TRP A 97 13.84 1.95 5.93
N LYS A 98 14.93 1.65 6.62
CA LYS A 98 16.23 1.51 6.02
C LYS A 98 16.37 0.07 5.58
N ILE A 99 16.44 -0.12 4.28
CA ILE A 99 16.92 -1.37 3.73
C ILE A 99 18.44 -1.37 3.97
N ASP A 100 18.91 -2.24 4.88
CA ASP A 100 20.34 -2.46 5.07
C ASP A 100 20.85 -3.33 3.90
N PRO A 101 21.74 -2.80 3.04
CA PRO A 101 22.23 -3.55 1.91
C PRO A 101 23.20 -4.70 2.27
N SER A 102 23.55 -4.87 3.55
CA SER A 102 24.53 -5.84 4.06
C SER A 102 23.92 -7.09 4.72
N GLN A 103 22.61 -7.12 4.95
CA GLN A 103 21.92 -8.25 5.59
C GLN A 103 21.08 -9.04 4.58
N GLY A 104 20.84 -10.32 4.89
CA GLY A 104 20.45 -11.40 3.97
C GLY A 104 19.12 -11.26 3.22
N GLN A 105 18.68 -12.38 2.66
CA GLN A 105 17.48 -12.49 1.84
C GLN A 105 16.24 -12.13 2.69
N GLU A 106 15.61 -10.99 2.42
CA GLU A 106 14.29 -10.70 3.00
C GLU A 106 13.34 -11.85 2.67
N ASP A 107 12.56 -12.29 3.67
CA ASP A 107 11.65 -13.41 3.52
C ASP A 107 10.64 -13.10 2.42
N ARG A 108 10.68 -13.91 1.37
CA ARG A 108 9.83 -13.72 0.18
C ARG A 108 8.36 -13.71 0.56
N GLU A 109 7.97 -14.45 1.60
CA GLU A 109 6.60 -14.46 2.11
C GLU A 109 6.19 -13.11 2.70
N ILE A 110 7.10 -12.43 3.43
CA ILE A 110 6.85 -11.09 3.95
C ILE A 110 6.65 -10.09 2.81
N ILE A 111 7.43 -10.20 1.73
CA ILE A 111 7.31 -9.29 0.58
C ILE A 111 6.01 -9.52 -0.19
N LEU A 112 5.60 -10.78 -0.36
CA LEU A 112 4.29 -11.11 -0.92
C LEU A 112 3.15 -10.54 -0.06
N ALA A 113 3.25 -10.64 1.26
CA ALA A 113 2.29 -10.03 2.17
C ALA A 113 2.27 -8.49 2.07
N LEU A 114 3.41 -7.84 1.80
CA LEU A 114 3.45 -6.39 1.56
C LEU A 114 2.71 -6.00 0.27
N PHE A 115 2.80 -6.78 -0.80
CA PHE A 115 2.02 -6.55 -2.02
C PHE A 115 0.51 -6.57 -1.76
N GLU A 116 0.04 -7.54 -0.96
CA GLU A 116 -1.37 -7.62 -0.54
C GLU A 116 -1.75 -6.45 0.36
N PHE A 117 -0.89 -6.11 1.33
CA PHE A 117 -1.10 -4.98 2.23
C PHE A 117 -1.28 -3.65 1.48
N LEU A 118 -0.46 -3.35 0.46
CA LEU A 118 -0.63 -2.14 -0.36
C LEU A 118 -1.96 -2.10 -1.10
N ASN A 119 -2.47 -3.25 -1.55
CA ASN A 119 -3.79 -3.34 -2.17
C ASN A 119 -4.90 -3.03 -1.16
N GLU A 120 -4.81 -3.56 0.06
CA GLU A 120 -5.76 -3.27 1.15
C GLU A 120 -5.73 -1.80 1.56
N VAL A 121 -4.53 -1.20 1.65
CA VAL A 121 -4.37 0.24 1.92
C VAL A 121 -4.99 1.08 0.79
N THR A 122 -4.83 0.65 -0.47
CA THR A 122 -5.46 1.33 -1.62
C THR A 122 -6.99 1.25 -1.56
N GLU A 123 -7.55 0.08 -1.20
CA GLU A 123 -9.00 -0.08 -1.04
C GLU A 123 -9.54 0.87 0.03
N GLU A 124 -8.92 0.93 1.22
CA GLU A 124 -9.41 1.78 2.32
C GLU A 124 -9.19 3.28 2.07
N LEU A 125 -8.02 3.69 1.58
CA LEU A 125 -7.67 5.11 1.50
C LEU A 125 -8.13 5.77 0.20
N ILE A 126 -8.33 5.01 -0.88
CA ILE A 126 -8.61 5.55 -2.21
C ILE A 126 -9.95 5.03 -2.75
N ALA A 127 -10.07 3.72 -2.94
CA ALA A 127 -11.20 3.14 -3.67
C ALA A 127 -12.53 3.30 -2.92
N LYS A 128 -12.55 2.98 -1.63
CA LYS A 128 -13.74 3.07 -0.78
C LYS A 128 -14.23 4.51 -0.61
N PRO A 129 -13.39 5.52 -0.29
CA PRO A 129 -13.81 6.93 -0.28
C PRO A 129 -14.42 7.37 -1.61
N LYS A 130 -13.76 7.04 -2.74
CA LYS A 130 -14.26 7.35 -4.08
C LYS A 130 -15.65 6.73 -4.33
N ARG A 131 -15.81 5.43 -4.04
CA ARG A 131 -17.08 4.71 -4.20
C ARG A 131 -18.21 5.31 -3.36
N LEU A 132 -17.92 5.70 -2.11
CA LEU A 132 -18.91 6.32 -1.21
C LEU A 132 -19.33 7.71 -1.70
N GLU A 133 -18.39 8.50 -2.21
CA GLU A 133 -18.69 9.82 -2.78
C GLU A 133 -19.54 9.70 -4.06
N GLU A 134 -19.22 8.75 -4.95
CA GLU A 134 -20.04 8.44 -6.14
C GLU A 134 -21.47 8.01 -5.76
N MET A 135 -21.62 7.18 -4.71
CA MET A 135 -22.93 6.78 -4.20
C MET A 135 -23.73 8.00 -3.69
N LYS A 136 -23.09 8.88 -2.92
CA LYS A 136 -23.70 10.10 -2.40
C LYS A 136 -24.12 11.05 -3.52
N GLN A 137 -23.29 11.20 -4.57
CA GLN A 137 -23.61 12.00 -5.74
C GLN A 137 -24.81 11.44 -6.52
N LYS A 138 -24.87 10.11 -6.72
CA LYS A 138 -26.02 9.46 -7.37
C LYS A 138 -27.33 9.66 -6.59
N LEU A 139 -27.29 9.56 -5.26
CA LEU A 139 -28.47 9.77 -4.41
C LEU A 139 -28.92 11.24 -4.40
N SER A 140 -27.99 12.18 -4.28
CA SER A 140 -28.30 13.62 -4.29
C SER A 140 -28.76 14.13 -5.66
N GLY A 141 -28.26 13.56 -6.76
CA GLY A 141 -28.74 13.83 -8.12
C GLY A 141 -30.21 13.44 -8.28
N ARG A 142 -30.60 12.24 -7.83
CA ARG A 142 -32.00 11.79 -7.83
C ARG A 142 -32.92 12.68 -7.01
N LEU A 143 -32.49 13.08 -5.80
CA LEU A 143 -33.27 13.98 -4.94
C LEU A 143 -33.45 15.39 -5.53
N ARG A 144 -32.61 15.81 -6.49
CA ARG A 144 -32.73 17.10 -7.19
C ARG A 144 -33.58 17.01 -8.47
N GLU A 145 -33.70 15.83 -9.07
CA GLU A 145 -34.56 15.57 -10.23
C GLU A 145 -36.03 15.33 -9.83
N GLU A 146 -36.28 14.93 -8.58
CA GLU A 146 -37.62 14.65 -8.04
C GLU A 146 -38.29 15.81 -7.27
N GLY A 147 -37.87 17.07 -7.45
CA GLY A 147 -38.77 18.16 -7.04
C GLY A 147 -38.37 19.58 -7.39
N PRO A 148 -39.30 20.55 -7.26
CA PRO A 148 -40.77 20.43 -7.31
C PRO A 148 -41.35 20.58 -8.73
#